data_AF-A0A419JIK3-F1
#
_entry.id   AF-A0A419JIK3-F1
#
_cell.length_a   1.000
_cell.length_b   1.000
_cell.length_c   1.000
_cell.angle_alpha   90.00
_cell.angle_beta   90.00
_cell.angle_gamma   90.00
#
_symmetry.space_group_name_H-M   'P 1'
#
loop_
_entity.id
_entity.type
_entity.pdbx_description
1 polymer ?
#
loop_
_entity_poly.entity_id
_entity_poly.type
_entity_poly.pdbx_seq_one_letter_code
_entity_poly.pdbx_strand_id
1 'polypeptide(L)'
;MRLKRGFNIVLNEYDHFEDTMTLIEFLGDIRRNKQIPSRVTVKGLDTLLLNSCDQEEMGLFIGELLRDGQSKGLIRPSAVVQFIVNGKITKDIHTKIKVRNEYINLENLFYGKVSRLAPDWVHAVR
;
A
#
# COMPACT_ATOMS: atom_id res chain seq x y z
N MET A 1 14.34 -10.09 -7.06
CA MET A 1 14.64 -8.68 -6.73
C MET A 1 14.18 -8.47 -5.29
N ARG A 2 14.97 -7.87 -4.39
CA ARG A 2 14.57 -7.75 -2.98
C ARG A 2 13.75 -6.48 -2.76
N LEU A 3 12.61 -6.59 -2.07
CA LEU A 3 11.76 -5.44 -1.76
C LEU A 3 12.48 -4.37 -0.91
N LYS A 4 12.05 -3.11 -1.07
CA LYS A 4 12.65 -1.95 -0.39
C LYS A 4 11.95 -1.69 0.94
N ARG A 5 12.65 -1.05 1.89
CA ARG A 5 12.04 -0.55 3.14
C ARG A 5 10.96 0.48 2.81
N GLY A 6 9.87 0.48 3.58
CA GLY A 6 8.66 1.28 3.32
C GLY A 6 7.59 0.47 2.60
N PHE A 7 6.80 1.15 1.77
CA PHE A 7 5.62 0.57 1.14
C PHE A 7 5.92 0.15 -0.30
N ASN A 8 5.68 -1.11 -0.62
CA ASN A 8 5.86 -1.70 -1.94
C ASN A 8 4.48 -2.10 -2.46
N ILE A 9 4.11 -1.59 -3.62
CA ILE A 9 2.87 -1.90 -4.32
C ILE A 9 3.26 -2.75 -5.52
N VAL A 10 2.83 -4.01 -5.53
CA VAL A 10 3.26 -5.00 -6.52
C VAL A 10 2.07 -5.75 -7.11
N LEU A 11 2.16 -6.12 -8.39
CA LEU A 11 1.12 -6.92 -9.04
C LEU A 11 1.22 -8.41 -8.69
N ASN A 12 2.44 -8.89 -8.45
CA ASN A 12 2.73 -10.26 -8.04
C ASN A 12 3.57 -10.24 -6.77
N GLU A 13 3.52 -11.32 -6.00
CA GLU A 13 4.37 -11.47 -4.82
C GLU A 13 5.85 -11.52 -5.23
N TYR A 14 6.63 -10.56 -4.74
CA TYR A 14 8.07 -10.45 -5.02
C TYR A 14 8.92 -11.24 -4.03
N ASP A 15 8.55 -11.16 -2.76
CA ASP A 15 9.16 -11.89 -1.67
C ASP A 15 8.05 -12.56 -0.85
N HIS A 16 8.21 -13.84 -0.52
CA HIS A 16 7.31 -14.54 0.40
C HIS A 16 7.64 -14.13 1.84
N PHE A 17 6.64 -13.65 2.57
CA PHE A 17 6.73 -13.31 4.00
C PHE A 17 5.79 -14.21 4.79
N GLU A 18 6.24 -14.68 5.97
CA GLU A 18 5.42 -15.48 6.88
C GLU A 18 4.18 -14.71 7.34
N ASP A 19 4.35 -13.42 7.66
CA ASP A 19 3.24 -12.55 8.03
C ASP A 19 2.48 -12.09 6.77
N THR A 20 1.24 -12.57 6.66
CA THR A 20 0.28 -12.12 5.64
C THR A 20 -1.04 -11.73 6.31
N MET A 21 -1.62 -10.59 5.91
CA MET A 21 -2.90 -10.12 6.41
C MET A 21 -3.70 -9.35 5.35
N THR A 22 -4.99 -9.16 5.60
CA THR A 22 -5.84 -8.28 4.79
C THR A 22 -5.57 -6.81 5.10
N LEU A 23 -5.94 -5.91 4.18
CA LEU A 23 -5.86 -4.47 4.44
C LEU A 23 -6.70 -4.07 5.67
N ILE A 24 -7.86 -4.68 5.88
CA ILE A 24 -8.74 -4.36 7.01
C ILE A 24 -8.07 -4.74 8.33
N GLU A 25 -7.44 -5.91 8.41
CA GLU A 25 -6.67 -6.33 9.59
C GLU A 25 -5.49 -5.40 9.84
N PHE A 26 -4.72 -5.09 8.80
CA PHE A 26 -3.57 -4.20 8.87
C PHE A 26 -3.95 -2.80 9.41
N LEU A 27 -4.98 -2.17 8.82
CA LEU A 27 -5.49 -0.87 9.28
C LEU A 27 -6.13 -0.95 10.67
N GLY A 28 -6.83 -2.05 10.96
CA GLY A 28 -7.41 -2.32 12.27
C GLY A 28 -6.35 -2.46 13.37
N ASP A 29 -5.21 -3.08 13.07
CA ASP A 29 -4.10 -3.21 13.99
C ASP A 29 -3.41 -1.86 14.24
N ILE A 30 -3.24 -1.02 13.22
CA ILE A 30 -2.81 0.37 13.42
C ILE A 30 -3.78 1.12 14.34
N ARG A 31 -5.09 1.04 14.09
CA ARG A 31 -6.13 1.69 14.91
C ARG A 31 -6.14 1.20 16.36
N ARG A 32 -5.81 -0.07 16.59
CA ARG A 32 -5.69 -0.67 17.92
C ARG A 32 -4.31 -0.44 18.57
N ASN A 33 -3.46 0.39 17.97
CA ASN A 33 -2.08 0.65 18.39
C ASN A 33 -1.23 -0.62 18.53
N LYS A 34 -1.46 -1.62 17.67
CA LYS A 34 -0.63 -2.83 17.62
C LYS A 34 0.59 -2.61 16.73
N GLN A 35 1.70 -3.23 17.11
CA GLN A 35 2.90 -3.22 16.28
C GLN A 35 2.66 -4.04 15.01
N ILE A 36 2.96 -3.44 13.86
CA ILE A 36 2.95 -4.12 12.57
C ILE A 36 4.25 -4.94 12.39
N PRO A 37 4.17 -6.17 11.84
CA PRO A 37 5.36 -6.96 11.57
C PRO A 37 6.36 -6.24 10.67
N SER A 38 7.65 -6.54 10.86
CA SER A 38 8.72 -5.86 10.11
C SER A 38 8.75 -6.26 8.63
N ARG A 39 8.17 -7.39 8.25
CA ARG A 39 8.00 -7.82 6.86
C ARG A 39 6.60 -8.39 6.75
N VAL A 40 5.72 -7.75 5.99
CA VAL A 40 4.31 -8.15 5.95
C VAL A 40 3.74 -8.00 4.56
N THR A 41 3.00 -9.02 4.13
CA THR A 41 2.21 -8.99 2.91
C THR A 41 0.78 -8.59 3.25
N VAL A 42 0.29 -7.54 2.59
CA VAL A 42 -1.05 -6.98 2.78
C VAL A 42 -1.84 -7.15 1.48
N LYS A 43 -3.03 -7.75 1.59
CA LYS A 43 -3.90 -8.05 0.43
C LYS A 43 -5.20 -7.27 0.49
N GLY A 44 -5.79 -6.98 -0.67
CA GLY A 44 -7.13 -6.38 -0.77
C GLY A 44 -7.19 -4.86 -0.78
N LEU A 45 -6.07 -4.16 -1.03
CA LEU A 45 -6.04 -2.71 -1.19
C LEU A 45 -6.85 -2.26 -2.42
N ASP A 46 -6.64 -2.93 -3.54
CA ASP A 46 -7.43 -2.78 -4.76
C ASP A 46 -8.92 -3.01 -4.51
N THR A 47 -9.26 -4.10 -3.84
CA THR A 47 -10.64 -4.49 -3.57
C THR A 47 -11.35 -3.45 -2.73
N LEU A 48 -10.71 -2.93 -1.68
CA LEU A 48 -11.32 -1.94 -0.80
C LEU A 48 -11.52 -0.59 -1.50
N LEU A 49 -10.55 -0.15 -2.30
CA LEU A 49 -10.64 1.12 -3.05
C LEU A 49 -11.67 1.06 -4.18
N LEU A 50 -11.82 -0.08 -4.86
CA LEU A 50 -12.82 -0.21 -5.93
C LEU A 50 -14.25 -0.29 -5.43
N ASN A 51 -14.45 -0.73 -4.18
CA ASN A 51 -15.78 -0.85 -3.58
C ASN A 51 -16.17 0.38 -2.74
N SER A 52 -15.32 1.41 -2.64
CA SER A 52 -15.67 2.63 -1.91
C SER A 52 -16.52 3.55 -2.80
N CYS A 53 -17.53 4.19 -2.20
CA CYS A 53 -18.37 5.17 -2.92
C CYS A 53 -17.57 6.38 -3.39
N ASP A 54 -16.55 6.77 -2.60
CA ASP A 54 -15.56 7.78 -2.94
C ASP A 54 -14.16 7.17 -2.80
N GLN A 55 -13.43 7.06 -3.91
CA GLN A 55 -12.09 6.47 -3.95
C GLN A 55 -11.02 7.43 -3.44
N GLU A 56 -11.25 8.72 -3.64
CA GLU A 56 -10.33 9.76 -3.20
C GLU A 56 -10.37 9.88 -1.68
N GLU A 57 -11.57 10.02 -1.10
CA GLU A 57 -11.77 10.06 0.35
C GLU A 57 -11.21 8.80 1.03
N MET A 58 -11.50 7.61 0.46
CA MET A 58 -10.97 6.36 0.99
C MET A 58 -9.44 6.28 0.89
N GLY A 59 -8.86 6.74 -0.23
CA GLY A 59 -7.41 6.80 -0.41
C GLY A 59 -6.74 7.72 0.61
N LEU A 60 -7.33 8.90 0.84
CA LEU A 60 -6.88 9.84 1.87
C LEU A 60 -6.96 9.19 3.26
N PHE A 61 -8.10 8.60 3.62
CA PHE A 61 -8.30 7.93 4.90
C PHE A 61 -7.26 6.82 5.19
N ILE A 62 -7.01 5.95 4.21
CA ILE A 62 -5.95 4.92 4.31
C ILE A 62 -4.60 5.60 4.51
N GLY A 63 -4.29 6.62 3.71
CA GLY A 63 -3.06 7.37 3.83
C GLY A 63 -2.90 8.03 5.21
N GLU A 64 -3.96 8.53 5.82
CA GLU A 64 -3.89 9.10 7.18
C GLU A 64 -3.56 8.03 8.23
N LEU A 65 -4.18 6.84 8.13
CA LEU A 65 -3.88 5.73 9.02
C LEU A 65 -2.44 5.22 8.85
N LEU A 66 -1.94 5.12 7.62
CA LEU A 66 -0.54 4.75 7.38
C LEU A 66 0.42 5.75 8.02
N ARG A 67 0.11 7.05 7.93
CA ARG A 67 0.89 8.13 8.53
C ARG A 67 0.88 8.03 10.06
N ASP A 68 -0.30 7.81 10.64
CA ASP A 68 -0.48 7.64 12.09
C ASP A 68 0.29 6.41 12.61
N GLY A 69 0.24 5.30 11.85
CA GLY A 69 1.01 4.11 12.17
C GLY A 69 2.53 4.34 12.17
N GLN A 70 3.04 5.14 11.22
CA GLN A 70 4.46 5.52 11.19
C GLN A 70 4.83 6.49 12.33
N SER A 71 4.03 7.53 12.58
CA SER A 71 4.32 8.55 13.59
C SER A 71 4.33 7.98 15.02
N LYS A 72 3.47 6.99 15.27
CA LYS A 72 3.41 6.24 16.54
C LYS A 72 4.46 5.13 16.66
N GLY A 73 5.27 4.89 15.63
CA GLY A 73 6.27 3.81 15.61
C GLY A 73 5.68 2.40 15.46
N LEU A 74 4.39 2.28 15.16
CA LEU A 74 3.70 1.00 14.92
C LEU A 74 4.16 0.36 13.61
N ILE A 75 4.51 1.19 12.61
CA ILE A 75 5.21 0.78 11.39
C ILE A 75 6.65 1.26 11.52
N ARG A 76 7.59 0.32 11.71
CA ARG A 76 9.00 0.66 11.90
C ARG A 76 9.59 1.26 10.61
N PRO A 77 10.55 2.21 10.69
CA PRO A 77 11.25 2.73 9.50
C PRO A 77 11.99 1.65 8.69
N SER A 78 12.36 0.54 9.34
CA SER A 78 12.98 -0.62 8.71
C SER A 78 11.99 -1.63 8.13
N ALA A 79 10.68 -1.41 8.32
CA ALA A 79 9.65 -2.34 7.86
C ALA A 79 9.59 -2.41 6.34
N VAL A 80 9.23 -3.58 5.82
CA VAL A 80 8.96 -3.84 4.41
C VAL A 80 7.52 -4.29 4.31
N VAL A 81 6.66 -3.40 3.86
CA VAL A 81 5.23 -3.68 3.66
C VAL A 81 5.01 -3.92 2.17
N GLN A 82 4.44 -5.06 1.82
CA GLN A 82 4.12 -5.46 0.44
C GLN A 82 2.60 -5.47 0.25
N PHE A 83 2.06 -4.49 -0.46
CA PHE A 83 0.68 -4.51 -0.93
C PHE A 83 0.59 -5.25 -2.26
N ILE A 84 -0.14 -6.36 -2.28
CA ILE A 84 -0.43 -7.09 -3.52
C ILE A 84 -1.76 -6.57 -4.08
N VAL A 85 -1.76 -6.13 -5.33
CA VAL A 85 -2.92 -5.56 -6.02
C VAL A 85 -3.16 -6.25 -7.36
N ASN A 86 -4.41 -6.54 -7.69
CA ASN A 86 -4.77 -7.15 -8.96
C ASN A 86 -5.10 -6.06 -9.98
N GLY A 87 -4.19 -5.79 -10.91
CA GLY A 87 -4.41 -4.76 -11.91
C GLY A 87 -3.22 -4.55 -12.83
N LYS A 88 -3.11 -3.33 -13.36
CA LYS A 88 -1.97 -2.88 -14.14
C LYS A 88 -1.47 -1.55 -13.59
N ILE A 89 -0.16 -1.43 -13.40
CA ILE A 89 0.46 -0.16 -13.04
C ILE A 89 0.65 0.67 -14.31
N THR A 90 0.06 1.85 -14.32
CA THR A 90 0.14 2.82 -15.42
C THR A 90 0.70 4.14 -14.92
N LYS A 91 1.39 4.88 -15.79
CA LYS A 91 1.87 6.23 -15.49
C LYS A 91 1.52 7.14 -16.65
N ASP A 92 0.69 8.14 -16.38
CA ASP A 92 0.44 9.28 -17.26
C ASP A 92 1.13 10.52 -16.66
N ILE A 93 0.37 11.37 -15.98
CA ILE A 93 0.82 12.45 -15.11
C ILE A 93 1.13 11.89 -13.71
N HIS A 94 0.29 10.98 -13.20
CA HIS A 94 0.43 10.36 -11.88
C HIS A 94 0.63 8.85 -11.99
N THR A 95 1.26 8.25 -10.98
CA THR A 95 1.36 6.79 -10.90
C THR A 95 0.02 6.22 -10.41
N LYS A 96 -0.60 5.35 -11.23
CA LYS A 96 -1.94 4.81 -10.97
C LYS A 96 -1.95 3.29 -11.06
N ILE A 97 -2.85 2.66 -10.31
CA ILE A 97 -3.25 1.27 -10.57
C ILE A 97 -4.55 1.32 -11.37
N LYS A 98 -4.54 0.73 -12.56
CA LYS A 98 -5.75 0.43 -13.30
C LYS A 98 -6.26 -0.94 -12.88
N VAL A 99 -7.46 -0.99 -12.32
CA VAL A 99 -8.15 -2.24 -12.04
C VAL A 99 -9.49 -2.22 -12.77
N ARG A 100 -9.73 -3.23 -13.62
CA ARG A 100 -10.87 -3.22 -14.55
C ARG A 100 -10.89 -1.93 -15.38
N ASN A 101 -11.87 -1.05 -15.16
CA ASN A 101 -12.02 0.24 -15.85
C ASN A 101 -11.80 1.46 -14.94
N GLU A 102 -11.33 1.25 -13.71
CA GLU A 102 -11.13 2.31 -12.73
C GLU A 102 -9.65 2.54 -12.45
N TYR A 103 -9.33 3.76 -12.02
CA TYR A 103 -7.96 4.22 -11.81
C TYR A 103 -7.78 4.71 -10.38
N ILE A 104 -6.90 4.03 -9.65
CA ILE A 104 -6.54 4.40 -8.29
C ILE A 104 -5.26 5.24 -8.33
N ASN A 105 -5.33 6.48 -7.84
CA ASN A 105 -4.15 7.35 -7.72
C ASN A 105 -3.31 6.94 -6.49
N LEU A 106 -2.07 6.49 -6.72
CA LEU A 106 -1.19 6.05 -5.63
C LEU A 106 -0.57 7.20 -4.84
N GLU A 107 -0.48 8.40 -5.42
CA GLU A 107 0.12 9.55 -4.74
C GLU A 107 -0.75 10.03 -3.56
N ASN A 108 -2.07 9.93 -3.69
CA ASN A 108 -3.02 10.25 -2.61
C ASN A 108 -2.94 9.23 -1.46
N LEU A 109 -2.66 7.96 -1.74
CA LEU A 109 -2.54 6.92 -0.71
C LEU A 109 -1.29 7.10 0.15
N PHE A 110 -0.17 7.45 -0.48
CA PHE A 110 1.12 7.48 0.19
C PHE A 110 1.63 8.92 0.42
N TYR A 111 0.84 9.97 0.16
CA TYR A 111 1.17 11.40 0.32
C TYR A 111 2.67 11.69 0.22
N GLY A 112 3.28 11.34 -0.91
CA GLY A 112 4.73 11.26 -0.99
C GLY A 112 5.21 10.87 -2.38
N LYS A 113 6.53 10.73 -2.51
CA LYS A 113 7.17 10.40 -3.77
C LYS A 113 6.97 8.93 -4.08
N VAL A 114 6.16 8.67 -5.09
CA VAL A 114 5.95 7.33 -5.63
C VAL A 114 6.96 7.09 -6.76
N SER A 115 7.74 6.02 -6.66
CA SER A 115 8.77 5.66 -7.64
C SER A 115 8.46 4.29 -8.25
N ARG A 116 8.32 4.24 -9.58
CA ARG A 116 8.18 2.96 -10.29
C ARG A 116 9.55 2.31 -10.41
N LEU A 117 9.73 1.14 -9.80
CA LEU A 117 11.00 0.41 -9.79
C LEU A 117 11.03 -0.70 -10.86
N ALA A 118 9.86 -1.24 -11.23
CA ALA A 118 9.69 -2.18 -12.33
C ALA A 118 8.29 -2.02 -12.97
N PRO A 119 7.99 -2.66 -14.12
CA PRO A 119 6.67 -2.57 -14.74
C PRO A 119 5.51 -2.95 -13.80
N ASP A 120 5.74 -3.86 -12.88
CA ASP A 120 4.78 -4.42 -11.93
C ASP A 120 5.07 -4.05 -10.47
N TRP A 121 5.99 -3.10 -10.24
CA TRP A 121 6.41 -2.69 -8.90
C TRP A 121 6.56 -1.18 -8.78
N VAL A 122 5.83 -0.64 -7.82
CA VAL A 122 5.93 0.72 -7.34
C VAL A 122 6.36 0.74 -5.88
N HIS A 123 7.28 1.64 -5.56
CA HIS A 123 7.76 1.88 -4.21
C HIS A 123 7.36 3.28 -3.76
N ALA A 124 6.79 3.37 -2.57
CA ALA A 124 6.44 4.62 -1.93
C ALA A 124 7.19 4.76 -0.61
N VAL A 125 7.78 5.94 -0.43
CA VAL A 125 8.45 6.36 0.79
C VAL A 125 7.77 7.63 1.25
N ARG A 126 7.43 7.64 2.54
CA ARG A 126 7.00 8.83 3.26
C ARG A 126 8.10 9.25 4.21
#